data_AF-A0A4V3SXI6-F1
#
_entry.id   AF-A0A4V3SXI6-F1
#
_cell.length_a   1.000
_cell.length_b   1.000
_cell.length_c   1.000
_cell.angle_alpha   90.00
_cell.angle_beta   90.00
_cell.angle_gamma   90.00
#
_symmetry.space_group_name_H-M   'P 1'
#
loop_
_entity.id
_entity.type
_entity.pdbx_description
1 polymer ?
#
loop_
_entity_poly.entity_id
_entity_poly.type
_entity_poly.pdbx_seq_one_letter_code
_entity_poly.pdbx_strand_id
1 'polypeptide(L)'
;MRISPRTPWAAGLAVAALVLIPATASAGSQRTAAPHADAAVTTATATSVDSYYAAAEGKTGAALKTALHDIIKNQSKVTYDGVWNALKVTDQDPANPNNVILVYSGRSQSKSTNGGGVNDWNREHVWAKSHGDFGTATGPGTDLHHLRPEDVTVNSTRGNKDFDNGGSPVSEAPGSFTDSDSFEPRDAVKGDVARMLLYMAVRYEGGDGFADLEMNDKVNNGTAPLFGRISLLKQWNQQDPPDAFEQRRNQVIFDTFQHNRNPFIDHPEWVNSIW
;
A
#
# COMPACT_ATOMS: atom_id res chain seq x y z
N MET A 1 -74.00 -16.10 -11.51
CA MET A 1 -73.19 -17.17 -12.11
C MET A 1 -72.07 -17.49 -11.11
N ARG A 2 -72.22 -18.67 -10.47
CA ARG A 2 -71.46 -19.40 -9.42
C ARG A 2 -70.10 -18.82 -8.97
N ILE A 3 -69.91 -18.38 -7.71
CA ILE A 3 -69.74 -19.10 -6.41
C ILE A 3 -68.40 -19.88 -6.31
N SER A 4 -67.48 -19.37 -5.49
CA SER A 4 -66.33 -20.10 -4.89
C SER A 4 -66.82 -21.06 -3.80
N PRO A 5 -66.15 -22.22 -3.53
CA PRO A 5 -65.30 -22.29 -2.33
C PRO A 5 -64.14 -23.34 -2.32
N ARG A 6 -63.14 -23.05 -1.45
CA ARG A 6 -62.33 -23.91 -0.52
C ARG A 6 -61.90 -25.37 -0.87
N THR A 7 -60.57 -25.59 -0.78
CA THR A 7 -59.74 -26.73 -0.23
C THR A 7 -60.21 -28.20 -0.28
N PRO A 8 -59.30 -29.18 -0.48
CA PRO A 8 -58.70 -29.88 0.68
C PRO A 8 -57.23 -30.37 0.54
N TRP A 9 -56.64 -30.69 1.69
CA TRP A 9 -55.45 -31.54 1.87
C TRP A 9 -55.67 -32.96 1.31
N ALA A 10 -54.60 -33.57 0.78
CA ALA A 10 -54.43 -35.03 0.74
C ALA A 10 -52.95 -35.38 0.96
N ALA A 11 -52.71 -36.14 2.03
CA ALA A 11 -51.44 -36.76 2.35
C ALA A 11 -51.14 -37.90 1.36
N GLY A 12 -49.91 -37.95 0.85
CA GLY A 12 -49.39 -39.08 0.09
C GLY A 12 -48.21 -39.70 0.83
N LEU A 13 -48.43 -40.82 1.50
CA LEU A 13 -47.42 -41.76 1.96
C LEU A 13 -46.77 -42.43 0.73
N ALA A 14 -45.44 -42.38 0.61
CA ALA A 14 -44.70 -43.28 -0.27
C ALA A 14 -43.32 -43.61 0.32
N VAL A 15 -43.31 -44.73 1.05
CA VAL A 15 -42.26 -45.77 1.18
C VAL A 15 -40.81 -45.31 1.01
N ALA A 16 -40.08 -45.26 2.12
CA ALA A 16 -38.63 -45.28 2.14
C ALA A 16 -38.12 -46.66 1.71
N ALA A 17 -37.57 -46.77 0.50
CA ALA A 17 -36.76 -47.90 0.10
C ALA A 17 -35.32 -47.68 0.61
N LEU A 18 -34.95 -48.45 1.63
CA LEU A 18 -33.60 -48.49 2.18
C LEU A 18 -32.69 -49.23 1.17
N VAL A 19 -31.95 -48.48 0.35
CA VAL A 19 -30.86 -49.04 -0.45
C VAL A 19 -29.62 -49.06 0.44
N LEU A 20 -29.26 -50.26 0.94
CA LEU A 20 -27.93 -50.49 1.51
C LEU A 20 -26.90 -50.42 0.37
N ILE A 21 -26.09 -49.37 0.38
CA ILE A 21 -24.84 -49.32 -0.39
C ILE A 21 -23.73 -49.81 0.55
N PRO A 22 -22.97 -50.87 0.20
CA PRO A 22 -21.84 -51.30 1.00
C PRO A 22 -20.73 -50.25 0.93
N ALA A 23 -20.33 -49.72 2.08
CA ALA A 23 -19.17 -48.87 2.22
C ALA A 23 -17.90 -49.74 2.08
N THR A 24 -17.28 -49.71 0.90
CA THR A 24 -15.92 -50.21 0.71
C THR A 24 -14.94 -49.16 1.22
N ALA A 25 -14.35 -49.40 2.39
CA ALA A 25 -13.25 -48.62 2.91
C ALA A 25 -12.01 -48.83 2.03
N SER A 26 -11.59 -47.80 1.31
CA SER A 26 -10.28 -47.75 0.66
C SER A 26 -9.31 -47.01 1.58
N ALA A 27 -8.51 -47.76 2.33
CA ALA A 27 -7.30 -47.23 2.96
C ALA A 27 -6.26 -46.99 1.84
N GLY A 28 -5.85 -45.73 1.65
CA GLY A 28 -4.95 -45.36 0.56
C GLY A 28 -4.20 -44.05 0.82
N SER A 29 -3.08 -44.18 1.54
CA SER A 29 -1.89 -43.32 1.54
C SER A 29 -2.06 -41.83 1.93
N GLN A 30 -1.84 -41.55 3.22
CA GLN A 30 -1.44 -40.22 3.68
C GLN A 30 -0.10 -39.85 3.03
N ARG A 31 -0.11 -38.83 2.16
CA ARG A 31 1.12 -38.15 1.77
C ARG A 31 1.63 -37.39 2.98
N THR A 32 2.70 -37.91 3.58
CA THR A 32 3.53 -37.17 4.52
C THR A 32 4.03 -35.91 3.83
N ALA A 33 3.62 -34.75 4.32
CA ALA A 33 4.18 -33.47 3.91
C ALA A 33 5.70 -33.50 4.14
N ALA A 34 6.47 -33.26 3.08
CA ALA A 34 7.88 -32.99 3.20
C ALA A 34 8.06 -31.70 4.02
N PRO A 35 9.07 -31.61 4.90
CA PRO A 35 9.35 -30.34 5.56
C PRO A 35 9.72 -29.33 4.48
N HIS A 36 8.99 -28.22 4.42
CA HIS A 36 9.41 -27.07 3.65
C HIS A 36 10.78 -26.66 4.18
N ALA A 37 11.80 -26.78 3.34
CA ALA A 37 13.10 -26.23 3.61
C ALA A 37 12.91 -24.71 3.80
N ASP A 38 13.07 -24.24 5.04
CA ASP A 38 13.27 -22.83 5.32
C ASP A 38 14.43 -22.35 4.44
N ALA A 39 14.08 -21.55 3.44
CA ALA A 39 15.06 -20.90 2.60
C ALA A 39 15.85 -19.93 3.49
N ALA A 40 17.12 -20.22 3.68
CA ALA A 40 18.10 -19.41 4.40
C ALA A 40 18.37 -18.07 3.68
N VAL A 41 17.38 -17.16 3.68
CA VAL A 41 17.49 -15.80 3.13
C VAL A 41 17.45 -14.73 4.24
N THR A 42 17.18 -15.07 5.50
CA THR A 42 16.67 -14.10 6.47
C THR A 42 17.65 -13.56 7.52
N THR A 43 18.89 -14.04 7.63
CA THR A 43 19.78 -13.58 8.72
C THR A 43 20.72 -12.44 8.30
N ALA A 44 21.31 -12.48 7.11
CA ALA A 44 22.27 -11.45 6.68
C ALA A 44 21.61 -10.10 6.35
N THR A 45 20.42 -10.12 5.75
CA THR A 45 19.61 -8.93 5.45
C THR A 45 19.05 -8.30 6.73
N ALA A 46 18.52 -9.09 7.67
CA ALA A 46 18.03 -8.56 8.95
C ALA A 46 19.14 -7.86 9.76
N THR A 47 20.31 -8.49 9.91
CA THR A 47 21.45 -7.86 10.61
C THR A 47 21.95 -6.59 9.91
N SER A 48 21.83 -6.50 8.57
CA SER A 48 22.18 -5.28 7.83
C SER A 48 21.18 -4.14 8.07
N VAL A 49 19.89 -4.44 8.14
CA VAL A 49 18.82 -3.47 8.41
C VAL A 49 18.92 -2.93 9.84
N ASP A 50 19.14 -3.81 10.83
CA ASP A 50 19.33 -3.38 12.21
C ASP A 50 20.53 -2.43 12.35
N SER A 51 21.64 -2.76 11.67
CA SER A 51 22.83 -1.90 11.68
C SER A 51 22.60 -0.54 11.01
N TYR A 52 21.73 -0.49 9.99
CA TYR A 52 21.35 0.75 9.31
C TYR A 52 20.62 1.70 10.27
N TYR A 53 19.86 1.16 11.22
CA TYR A 53 19.07 1.93 12.19
C TYR A 53 19.67 2.03 13.59
N ALA A 54 20.94 1.67 13.79
CA ALA A 54 21.58 1.65 15.11
C ALA A 54 21.43 2.96 15.92
N ALA A 55 21.41 4.12 15.25
CA ALA A 55 21.23 5.42 15.92
C ALA A 55 19.80 5.70 16.40
N ALA A 56 18.81 4.94 15.94
CA ALA A 56 17.40 5.05 16.33
C ALA A 56 17.02 4.07 17.45
N GLU A 57 17.82 3.04 17.70
CA GLU A 57 17.52 1.97 18.65
C GLU A 57 17.25 2.50 20.06
N GLY A 58 16.15 2.02 20.67
CA GLY A 58 15.72 2.39 22.03
C GLY A 58 15.15 3.81 22.19
N LYS A 59 15.09 4.62 21.13
CA LYS A 59 14.49 5.97 21.17
C LYS A 59 12.98 5.89 20.97
N THR A 60 12.26 6.90 21.47
CA THR A 60 10.82 7.11 21.21
C THR A 60 10.52 8.60 21.02
N GLY A 61 9.29 8.92 20.61
CA GLY A 61 8.79 10.27 20.41
C GLY A 61 9.64 11.09 19.44
N ALA A 62 9.83 12.38 19.77
CA ALA A 62 10.63 13.30 18.98
C ALA A 62 12.08 12.82 18.80
N ALA A 63 12.67 12.17 19.81
CA ALA A 63 14.05 11.68 19.71
C ALA A 63 14.19 10.56 18.66
N LEU A 64 13.19 9.70 18.54
CA LEU A 64 13.14 8.69 17.48
C LEU A 64 12.92 9.34 16.11
N LYS A 65 11.96 10.27 16.00
CA LYS A 65 11.69 11.01 14.75
C LYS A 65 12.96 11.67 14.20
N THR A 66 13.66 12.43 15.03
CA THR A 66 14.92 13.11 14.66
C THR A 66 16.01 12.10 14.26
N ALA A 67 16.17 11.00 15.02
CA ALA A 67 17.16 9.99 14.68
C ALA A 67 16.89 9.35 13.31
N LEU A 68 15.63 9.04 13.02
CA LEU A 68 15.24 8.50 11.71
C LEU A 68 15.42 9.52 10.60
N HIS A 69 15.03 10.78 10.81
CA HIS A 69 15.29 11.86 9.86
C HIS A 69 16.78 11.94 9.52
N ASP A 70 17.67 11.95 10.52
CA ASP A 70 19.11 12.01 10.33
C ASP A 70 19.67 10.82 9.53
N ILE A 71 19.11 9.63 9.71
CA ILE A 71 19.48 8.42 8.96
C ILE A 71 19.04 8.53 7.49
N ILE A 72 17.80 8.93 7.24
CA ILE A 72 17.18 8.82 5.90
C ILE A 72 17.28 10.09 5.06
N LYS A 73 17.69 11.24 5.64
CA LYS A 73 17.75 12.53 4.93
C LYS A 73 18.75 12.55 3.77
N ASN A 74 19.81 11.75 3.87
CA ASN A 74 20.79 11.62 2.79
C ASN A 74 20.34 10.53 1.81
N GLN A 75 20.10 10.92 0.56
CA GLN A 75 19.72 9.99 -0.49
C GLN A 75 20.31 10.39 -1.84
N SER A 76 20.57 9.38 -2.67
CA SER A 76 20.83 9.58 -4.10
C SER A 76 19.60 10.18 -4.77
N LYS A 77 19.84 10.92 -5.84
CA LYS A 77 18.82 11.70 -6.53
C LYS A 77 18.37 11.01 -7.80
N VAL A 78 17.05 10.87 -7.96
CA VAL A 78 16.42 10.44 -9.22
C VAL A 78 15.80 11.65 -9.90
N THR A 79 16.02 11.81 -11.21
CA THR A 79 15.37 12.87 -11.99
C THR A 79 13.91 12.53 -12.23
N TYR A 80 13.07 13.53 -12.48
CA TYR A 80 11.64 13.28 -12.70
C TYR A 80 11.37 12.32 -13.87
N ASP A 81 12.15 12.41 -14.95
CA ASP A 81 12.07 11.45 -16.06
C ASP A 81 12.61 10.07 -15.68
N GLY A 82 13.64 10.01 -14.83
CA GLY A 82 14.19 8.77 -14.30
C GLY A 82 13.21 7.97 -13.45
N VAL A 83 12.22 8.64 -12.83
CA VAL A 83 11.15 7.98 -12.06
C VAL A 83 10.42 6.93 -12.90
N TRP A 84 10.17 7.17 -14.19
CA TRP A 84 9.51 6.17 -15.03
C TRP A 84 10.25 4.83 -15.08
N ASN A 85 11.57 4.89 -15.18
CA ASN A 85 12.39 3.68 -15.22
C ASN A 85 12.45 3.03 -13.84
N ALA A 86 12.52 3.83 -12.78
CA ALA A 86 12.50 3.33 -11.41
C ALA A 86 11.18 2.60 -11.09
N LEU A 87 10.03 3.19 -11.39
CA LEU A 87 8.71 2.57 -11.13
C LEU A 87 8.50 1.25 -11.87
N LYS A 88 9.08 1.11 -13.08
CA LYS A 88 9.08 -0.17 -13.81
C LYS A 88 9.87 -1.27 -13.07
N VAL A 89 10.76 -0.92 -12.15
CA VAL A 89 11.55 -1.87 -11.37
C VAL A 89 10.98 -2.02 -9.95
N THR A 90 10.66 -0.92 -9.27
CA THR A 90 10.18 -0.92 -7.88
C THR A 90 8.82 -1.58 -7.76
N ASP A 91 7.93 -1.36 -8.73
CA ASP A 91 6.54 -1.81 -8.68
C ASP A 91 6.25 -2.94 -9.70
N GLN A 92 7.30 -3.62 -10.18
CA GLN A 92 7.16 -4.75 -11.12
C GLN A 92 6.26 -5.84 -10.55
N ASP A 93 5.28 -6.26 -11.34
CA ASP A 93 4.40 -7.38 -11.00
C ASP A 93 5.22 -8.69 -10.85
N PRO A 94 5.17 -9.37 -9.68
CA PRO A 94 5.89 -10.62 -9.47
C PRO A 94 5.38 -11.77 -10.35
N ALA A 95 4.12 -11.74 -10.79
CA ALA A 95 3.53 -12.74 -11.68
C ALA A 95 3.77 -12.44 -13.17
N ASN A 96 4.06 -11.18 -13.52
CA ASN A 96 4.35 -10.77 -14.89
C ASN A 96 5.41 -9.65 -14.95
N PRO A 97 6.69 -9.98 -15.24
CA PRO A 97 7.78 -8.99 -15.22
C PRO A 97 7.68 -7.91 -16.30
N ASN A 98 6.77 -8.04 -17.27
CA ASN A 98 6.49 -7.00 -18.27
C ASN A 98 5.51 -5.94 -17.75
N ASN A 99 4.94 -6.14 -16.57
CA ASN A 99 3.93 -5.28 -15.97
C ASN A 99 4.41 -4.63 -14.66
N VAL A 100 3.69 -3.60 -14.25
CA VAL A 100 3.71 -3.01 -12.90
C VAL A 100 2.37 -3.21 -12.22
N ILE A 101 2.35 -3.26 -10.89
CA ILE A 101 1.12 -3.22 -10.09
C ILE A 101 0.78 -1.77 -9.78
N LEU A 102 -0.41 -1.34 -10.18
CA LEU A 102 -0.94 -0.03 -9.85
C LEU A 102 -1.41 0.03 -8.40
N VAL A 103 -1.08 1.10 -7.68
CA VAL A 103 -1.23 1.16 -6.21
C VAL A 103 -2.70 1.01 -5.76
N TYR A 104 -3.59 1.89 -6.18
CA TYR A 104 -4.99 1.95 -5.77
C TYR A 104 -5.87 0.96 -6.53
N SER A 105 -5.68 0.85 -7.85
CA SER A 105 -6.49 -0.10 -8.64
C SER A 105 -6.09 -1.56 -8.45
N GLY A 106 -4.85 -1.83 -8.01
CA GLY A 106 -4.31 -3.19 -7.88
C GLY A 106 -4.13 -3.89 -9.23
N ARG A 107 -4.31 -3.18 -10.35
CA ARG A 107 -4.26 -3.73 -11.69
C ARG A 107 -2.81 -4.01 -12.08
N SER A 108 -2.55 -5.20 -12.61
CA SER A 108 -1.32 -5.50 -13.33
C SER A 108 -1.39 -4.87 -14.72
N GLN A 109 -0.48 -3.95 -15.03
CA GLN A 109 -0.51 -3.18 -16.27
C GLN A 109 0.85 -3.13 -16.96
N SER A 110 0.85 -3.18 -18.29
CA SER A 110 2.08 -3.12 -19.10
C SER A 110 2.98 -1.94 -18.72
N LYS A 111 4.28 -2.22 -18.56
CA LYS A 111 5.32 -1.20 -18.40
C LYS A 111 5.38 -0.22 -19.56
N SER A 112 4.85 -0.57 -20.73
CA SER A 112 4.89 0.25 -21.94
C SER A 112 3.70 1.21 -22.08
N THR A 113 2.64 1.05 -21.30
CA THR A 113 1.44 1.92 -21.34
C THR A 113 1.54 3.02 -20.30
N ASN A 114 2.70 3.69 -20.23
CA ASN A 114 2.98 4.76 -19.29
C ASN A 114 2.87 6.10 -20.02
N GLY A 115 2.12 7.05 -19.47
CA GLY A 115 1.78 8.25 -20.23
C GLY A 115 0.79 9.16 -19.50
N GLY A 116 -0.12 9.75 -20.28
CA GLY A 116 -1.14 10.68 -19.78
C GLY A 116 -2.50 10.49 -20.45
N GLY A 117 -2.64 9.48 -21.31
CA GLY A 117 -3.91 9.11 -21.92
C GLY A 117 -4.79 8.32 -20.97
N VAL A 118 -6.07 8.22 -21.31
CA VAL A 118 -7.00 7.30 -20.64
C VAL A 118 -6.48 5.86 -20.83
N ASN A 119 -6.51 5.06 -19.76
CA ASN A 119 -5.92 3.72 -19.66
C ASN A 119 -4.39 3.67 -19.68
N ASP A 120 -3.66 4.78 -19.75
CA ASP A 120 -2.25 4.79 -19.36
C ASP A 120 -2.14 4.74 -17.84
N TRP A 121 -0.97 4.33 -17.35
CA TRP A 121 -0.58 4.65 -15.98
C TRP A 121 0.37 5.85 -15.95
N ASN A 122 0.30 6.64 -14.88
CA ASN A 122 1.18 7.76 -14.61
C ASN A 122 1.79 7.67 -13.21
N ARG A 123 2.55 8.72 -12.85
CA ARG A 123 3.21 8.84 -11.55
C ARG A 123 2.22 9.44 -10.56
N GLU A 124 1.78 8.62 -9.61
CA GLU A 124 1.01 9.05 -8.46
C GLU A 124 1.94 9.54 -7.36
N HIS A 125 1.70 10.77 -6.91
CA HIS A 125 2.39 11.38 -5.78
C HIS A 125 1.54 11.15 -4.53
N VAL A 126 1.76 10.04 -3.80
CA VAL A 126 0.94 9.68 -2.63
C VAL A 126 0.89 10.81 -1.58
N TRP A 127 2.01 11.48 -1.29
CA TRP A 127 1.94 12.83 -0.75
C TRP A 127 1.68 13.82 -1.90
N ALA A 128 0.49 14.41 -1.95
CA ALA A 128 0.10 15.28 -3.05
C ALA A 128 1.01 16.51 -3.13
N LYS A 129 1.56 16.81 -4.32
CA LYS A 129 2.52 17.90 -4.54
C LYS A 129 2.05 19.27 -4.05
N SER A 130 0.74 19.53 -4.08
CA SER A 130 0.16 20.80 -3.63
C SER A 130 0.27 21.00 -2.11
N HIS A 131 0.44 19.93 -1.34
CA HIS A 131 0.67 19.98 0.10
C HIS A 131 2.16 20.24 0.35
N GLY A 132 2.60 21.49 0.14
CA GLY A 132 4.01 21.89 0.28
C GLY A 132 4.69 22.37 -1.01
N ASP A 133 3.94 22.47 -2.11
CA ASP A 133 4.32 23.12 -3.39
C ASP A 133 5.70 22.71 -3.95
N PHE A 134 6.08 21.44 -3.78
CA PHE A 134 7.41 20.98 -4.19
C PHE A 134 7.50 20.57 -5.67
N GLY A 135 6.37 20.54 -6.38
CA GLY A 135 6.32 20.25 -7.81
C GLY A 135 7.01 18.92 -8.17
N THR A 136 7.87 18.96 -9.18
CA THR A 136 8.62 17.79 -9.69
C THR A 136 10.13 17.97 -9.53
N ALA A 137 10.55 18.89 -8.65
CA ALA A 137 11.96 19.12 -8.36
C ALA A 137 12.55 17.91 -7.65
N THR A 138 13.84 17.67 -7.87
CA THR A 138 14.57 16.59 -7.21
C THR A 138 14.61 16.81 -5.70
N GLY A 139 14.10 15.85 -4.95
CA GLY A 139 13.74 15.98 -3.54
C GLY A 139 12.39 15.30 -3.34
N PRO A 140 11.43 15.89 -2.61
CA PRO A 140 10.13 15.25 -2.40
C PRO A 140 9.36 15.03 -3.72
N GLY A 141 9.59 15.84 -4.76
CA GLY A 141 8.93 15.67 -6.06
C GLY A 141 9.34 14.43 -6.86
N THR A 142 10.46 13.79 -6.49
CA THR A 142 11.02 12.62 -7.18
C THR A 142 11.38 11.47 -6.25
N ASP A 143 10.95 11.52 -4.98
CA ASP A 143 11.24 10.48 -4.00
C ASP A 143 10.40 9.22 -4.27
N LEU A 144 11.10 8.16 -4.65
CA LEU A 144 10.53 6.86 -4.96
C LEU A 144 9.84 6.23 -3.76
N HIS A 145 10.12 6.60 -2.51
CA HIS A 145 9.39 6.00 -1.39
C HIS A 145 7.90 6.32 -1.41
N HIS A 146 7.46 7.43 -2.03
CA HIS A 146 6.03 7.80 -2.10
C HIS A 146 5.47 7.88 -3.54
N LEU A 147 6.32 7.81 -4.55
CA LEU A 147 5.89 7.79 -5.96
C LEU A 147 5.47 6.38 -6.38
N ARG A 148 4.25 6.21 -6.89
CA ARG A 148 3.72 4.91 -7.34
C ARG A 148 3.18 5.00 -8.78
N PRO A 149 3.13 3.90 -9.54
CA PRO A 149 2.37 3.87 -10.78
C PRO A 149 0.88 3.77 -10.45
N GLU A 150 0.04 4.55 -11.13
CA GLU A 150 -1.42 4.44 -11.03
C GLU A 150 -2.10 4.74 -12.36
N ASP A 151 -3.29 4.19 -12.56
CA ASP A 151 -4.14 4.55 -13.70
C ASP A 151 -4.41 6.06 -13.71
N VAL A 152 -4.33 6.68 -14.88
CA VAL A 152 -4.49 8.14 -15.04
C VAL A 152 -5.85 8.65 -14.53
N THR A 153 -6.95 7.92 -14.73
CA THR A 153 -8.30 8.32 -14.30
C THR A 153 -8.46 8.16 -12.79
N VAL A 154 -7.89 7.09 -12.21
CA VAL A 154 -7.88 6.86 -10.76
C VAL A 154 -7.03 7.92 -10.06
N ASN A 155 -5.82 8.19 -10.58
CA ASN A 155 -4.97 9.27 -10.07
C ASN A 155 -5.69 10.63 -10.16
N SER A 156 -6.35 10.93 -11.29
CA SER A 156 -7.15 12.16 -11.42
C SER A 156 -8.30 12.23 -10.42
N THR A 157 -8.92 11.09 -10.08
CA THR A 157 -10.01 11.01 -9.10
C THR A 157 -9.51 11.26 -7.67
N ARG A 158 -8.33 10.71 -7.34
CA ARG A 158 -7.63 10.95 -6.07
C ARG A 158 -7.24 12.43 -5.96
N GLY A 159 -6.68 13.01 -7.02
CA GLY A 159 -6.32 14.43 -7.08
C GLY A 159 -5.34 14.83 -5.96
N ASN A 160 -5.73 15.80 -5.15
CA ASN A 160 -4.98 16.27 -3.98
C ASN A 160 -5.71 15.98 -2.67
N LYS A 161 -6.64 15.03 -2.65
CA LYS A 161 -7.42 14.73 -1.46
C LYS A 161 -6.53 14.14 -0.37
N ASP A 162 -6.88 14.45 0.89
CA ASP A 162 -6.33 13.76 2.05
C ASP A 162 -6.85 12.29 2.06
N PHE A 163 -6.28 11.43 2.90
CA PHE A 163 -6.76 10.06 3.03
C PHE A 163 -7.71 9.93 4.24
N ASP A 164 -8.89 9.39 3.99
CA ASP A 164 -9.90 9.00 4.98
C ASP A 164 -10.72 7.83 4.40
N ASN A 165 -11.90 7.53 4.95
CA ASN A 165 -12.79 6.46 4.51
C ASN A 165 -13.56 6.79 3.21
N GLY A 166 -13.34 7.96 2.60
CA GLY A 166 -14.02 8.34 1.35
C GLY A 166 -15.54 8.26 1.48
N GLY A 167 -16.18 7.79 0.41
CA GLY A 167 -17.62 7.50 0.45
C GLY A 167 -18.12 6.67 -0.73
N SER A 168 -18.04 7.21 -1.93
CA SER A 168 -18.54 6.52 -3.14
C SER A 168 -17.44 5.67 -3.78
N PRO A 169 -17.76 4.49 -4.35
CA PRO A 169 -16.78 3.66 -5.05
C PRO A 169 -16.07 4.41 -6.18
N VAL A 170 -14.77 4.19 -6.31
CA VAL A 170 -13.96 4.74 -7.40
C VAL A 170 -14.02 3.79 -8.60
N SER A 171 -14.41 4.32 -9.76
CA SER A 171 -14.35 3.57 -11.01
C SER A 171 -12.90 3.15 -11.31
N GLU A 172 -12.72 1.95 -11.87
CA GLU A 172 -11.40 1.39 -12.22
C GLU A 172 -10.46 1.07 -11.03
N ALA A 173 -10.85 1.39 -9.79
CA ALA A 173 -10.13 1.00 -8.58
C ALA A 173 -11.04 0.27 -7.57
N PRO A 174 -11.35 -1.03 -7.81
CA PRO A 174 -12.19 -1.82 -6.92
C PRO A 174 -11.70 -1.81 -5.48
N GLY A 175 -12.61 -1.55 -4.54
CA GLY A 175 -12.31 -1.45 -3.11
C GLY A 175 -11.76 -0.10 -2.67
N SER A 176 -11.53 0.85 -3.59
CA SER A 176 -11.23 2.24 -3.24
C SER A 176 -12.49 3.11 -3.27
N PHE A 177 -12.54 4.11 -2.40
CA PHE A 177 -13.67 5.02 -2.25
C PHE A 177 -13.21 6.47 -2.28
N THR A 178 -14.11 7.39 -2.64
CA THR A 178 -13.83 8.82 -2.64
C THR A 178 -15.08 9.64 -2.37
N ASP A 179 -14.89 10.82 -1.80
CA ASP A 179 -15.91 11.84 -1.64
C ASP A 179 -15.34 13.21 -2.06
N SER A 180 -15.86 14.31 -1.51
CA SER A 180 -15.43 15.66 -1.87
C SER A 180 -14.00 16.00 -1.47
N ASP A 181 -13.51 15.43 -0.39
CA ASP A 181 -12.27 15.86 0.28
C ASP A 181 -11.32 14.72 0.64
N SER A 182 -11.75 13.47 0.51
CA SER A 182 -10.97 12.31 0.88
C SER A 182 -10.98 11.18 -0.16
N PHE A 183 -9.94 10.36 -0.06
CA PHE A 183 -9.79 9.11 -0.80
C PHE A 183 -9.48 7.99 0.19
N GLU A 184 -10.16 6.86 0.04
CA GLU A 184 -9.86 5.61 0.74
C GLU A 184 -9.27 4.64 -0.28
N PRO A 185 -8.02 4.19 -0.11
CA PRO A 185 -7.48 3.14 -0.98
C PRO A 185 -8.06 1.77 -0.58
N ARG A 186 -7.99 0.81 -1.50
CA ARG A 186 -8.31 -0.59 -1.20
C ARG A 186 -7.51 -1.11 0.01
N ASP A 187 -8.11 -2.03 0.77
CA ASP A 187 -7.56 -2.54 2.03
C ASP A 187 -6.10 -3.01 1.93
N ALA A 188 -5.75 -3.65 0.82
CA ALA A 188 -4.43 -4.24 0.61
C ALA A 188 -3.30 -3.24 0.26
N VAL A 189 -3.54 -1.92 0.37
CA VAL A 189 -2.47 -0.90 0.34
C VAL A 189 -2.70 0.22 1.35
N LYS A 190 -3.60 0.03 2.32
CA LYS A 190 -3.88 1.04 3.35
C LYS A 190 -2.64 1.29 4.21
N GLY A 191 -1.92 0.22 4.55
CA GLY A 191 -0.67 0.27 5.29
C GLY A 191 0.46 0.90 4.48
N ASP A 192 0.58 0.52 3.19
CA ASP A 192 1.53 1.14 2.27
C ASP A 192 1.37 2.67 2.25
N VAL A 193 0.13 3.14 2.04
CA VAL A 193 -0.18 4.58 1.98
C VAL A 193 0.19 5.27 3.30
N ALA A 194 -0.15 4.65 4.44
CA ALA A 194 0.22 5.18 5.75
C ALA A 194 1.74 5.32 5.89
N ARG A 195 2.51 4.27 5.59
CA ARG A 195 3.97 4.27 5.73
C ARG A 195 4.66 5.21 4.74
N MET A 196 4.11 5.41 3.54
CA MET A 196 4.62 6.38 2.58
C MET A 196 4.45 7.82 3.09
N LEU A 197 3.28 8.17 3.64
CA LEU A 197 3.02 9.51 4.19
C LEU A 197 3.85 9.80 5.45
N LEU A 198 3.90 8.84 6.36
CA LEU A 198 4.69 8.95 7.59
C LEU A 198 6.19 9.08 7.27
N TYR A 199 6.68 8.34 6.27
CA TYR A 199 8.04 8.53 5.76
C TYR A 199 8.26 9.94 5.24
N MET A 200 7.35 10.48 4.42
CA MET A 200 7.51 11.83 3.89
C MET A 200 7.62 12.88 5.01
N ALA A 201 6.81 12.74 6.06
CA ALA A 201 6.84 13.63 7.21
C ALA A 201 8.09 13.51 8.11
N VAL A 202 8.81 12.38 8.04
CA VAL A 202 10.10 12.20 8.73
C VAL A 202 11.27 12.57 7.84
N ARG A 203 11.19 12.27 6.55
CA ARG A 203 12.25 12.59 5.60
C ARG A 203 12.34 14.09 5.41
N TYR A 204 11.21 14.79 5.26
CA TYR A 204 11.17 16.20 4.88
C TYR A 204 10.71 17.12 6.03
N GLU A 205 11.48 17.15 7.12
CA GLU A 205 11.24 18.05 8.28
C GLU A 205 11.70 19.51 8.03
N GLY A 206 11.82 19.93 6.76
CA GLY A 206 12.39 21.22 6.37
C GLY A 206 13.90 21.34 6.54
N GLY A 207 14.42 22.55 6.41
CA GLY A 207 15.86 22.85 6.56
C GLY A 207 16.77 22.43 5.39
N ASP A 208 16.27 21.64 4.45
CA ASP A 208 16.98 21.21 3.23
C ASP A 208 16.54 21.96 1.96
N GLY A 209 15.79 23.05 2.13
CA GLY A 209 15.28 23.90 1.05
C GLY A 209 13.88 23.53 0.57
N PHE A 210 13.25 22.51 1.16
CA PHE A 210 11.84 22.16 0.95
C PHE A 210 10.98 22.57 2.14
N ALA A 211 9.66 22.54 1.94
CA ALA A 211 8.70 22.74 3.01
C ALA A 211 8.85 21.65 4.08
N ASP A 212 8.57 22.02 5.33
CA ASP A 212 8.42 21.08 6.44
C ASP A 212 7.09 20.34 6.28
N LEU A 213 7.17 19.07 5.88
CA LEU A 213 6.03 18.20 5.66
C LEU A 213 5.65 17.56 7.00
N GLU A 214 4.42 17.83 7.48
CA GLU A 214 3.99 17.32 8.77
C GLU A 214 2.66 16.58 8.70
N MET A 215 2.51 15.59 9.58
CA MET A 215 1.23 14.92 9.77
C MET A 215 0.32 15.74 10.68
N ASN A 216 -0.97 15.70 10.42
CA ASN A 216 -1.99 16.20 11.34
C ASN A 216 -3.17 15.23 11.45
N ASP A 217 -4.28 15.66 12.07
CA ASP A 217 -5.49 14.84 12.21
C ASP A 217 -6.72 15.51 11.57
N LYS A 218 -6.54 16.12 10.39
CA LYS A 218 -7.59 16.84 9.65
C LYS A 218 -7.53 16.55 8.17
N VAL A 219 -8.68 16.59 7.50
CA VAL A 219 -8.79 16.65 6.03
C VAL A 219 -8.97 18.10 5.57
N ASN A 220 -8.85 18.35 4.26
CA ASN A 220 -8.94 19.66 3.62
C ASN A 220 -7.82 20.62 4.03
N ASN A 221 -6.58 20.14 4.04
CA ASN A 221 -5.41 20.97 4.36
C ASN A 221 -5.07 22.04 3.29
N GLY A 222 -5.75 22.00 2.13
CA GLY A 222 -5.55 22.96 1.05
C GLY A 222 -4.14 22.83 0.46
N THR A 223 -3.34 23.90 0.58
CA THR A 223 -1.94 23.91 0.13
C THR A 223 -0.94 23.88 1.28
N ALA A 224 -1.41 23.76 2.53
CA ALA A 224 -0.51 23.63 3.67
C ALA A 224 0.33 22.34 3.50
N PRO A 225 1.60 22.32 3.94
CA PRO A 225 2.45 21.13 3.90
C PRO A 225 2.05 20.12 4.99
N LEU A 226 0.74 19.93 5.16
CA LEU A 226 0.15 19.07 6.17
C LEU A 226 -0.62 17.96 5.48
N PHE A 227 -0.54 16.75 6.02
CA PHE A 227 -1.35 15.62 5.58
C PHE A 227 -2.04 14.98 6.78
N GLY A 228 -3.37 14.80 6.71
CA GLY A 228 -4.12 14.05 7.73
C GLY A 228 -4.62 12.70 7.21
N ARG A 229 -5.35 11.88 7.97
CA ARG A 229 -5.58 11.86 9.43
C ARG A 229 -4.61 10.86 10.07
N ILE A 230 -3.60 11.32 10.81
CA ILE A 230 -2.61 10.42 11.42
C ILE A 230 -3.25 9.36 12.31
N SER A 231 -4.34 9.67 13.02
CA SER A 231 -5.07 8.69 13.83
C SER A 231 -5.58 7.51 13.02
N LEU A 232 -6.01 7.74 11.77
CA LEU A 232 -6.48 6.70 10.86
C LEU A 232 -5.30 5.98 10.20
N LEU A 233 -4.27 6.71 9.78
CA LEU A 233 -3.08 6.11 9.17
C LEU A 233 -2.35 5.16 10.12
N LYS A 234 -2.32 5.46 11.42
CA LYS A 234 -1.83 4.53 12.45
C LYS A 234 -2.64 3.24 12.50
N GLN A 235 -3.97 3.31 12.36
CA GLN A 235 -4.84 2.14 12.31
C GLN A 235 -4.58 1.33 11.04
N TRP A 236 -4.51 1.99 9.89
CA TRP A 236 -4.20 1.35 8.61
C TRP A 236 -2.84 0.63 8.62
N ASN A 237 -1.80 1.27 9.18
CA ASN A 237 -0.50 0.63 9.35
C ASN A 237 -0.55 -0.65 10.19
N GLN A 238 -1.43 -0.72 11.20
CA GLN A 238 -1.60 -1.93 12.02
C GLN A 238 -2.46 -3.00 11.32
N GLN A 239 -3.47 -2.58 10.56
CA GLN A 239 -4.41 -3.48 9.87
C GLN A 239 -3.79 -4.12 8.62
N ASP A 240 -2.86 -3.42 7.99
CA ASP A 240 -2.16 -3.84 6.77
C ASP A 240 -0.63 -3.77 6.99
N PRO A 241 -0.03 -4.77 7.67
CA PRO A 241 1.41 -4.84 7.90
C PRO A 241 2.21 -4.95 6.59
N PRO A 242 3.51 -4.57 6.59
CA PRO A 242 4.34 -4.65 5.39
C PRO A 242 4.40 -6.05 4.79
N ASP A 243 4.01 -6.16 3.52
CA ASP A 243 4.04 -7.42 2.78
C ASP A 243 5.36 -7.61 2.01
N ALA A 244 5.50 -8.76 1.34
CA ALA A 244 6.70 -9.08 0.58
C ALA A 244 6.93 -8.15 -0.63
N PHE A 245 5.87 -7.60 -1.21
CA PHE A 245 5.98 -6.66 -2.33
C PHE A 245 6.53 -5.32 -1.85
N GLU A 246 6.00 -4.80 -0.74
CA GLU A 246 6.44 -3.55 -0.12
C GLU A 246 7.88 -3.65 0.42
N GLN A 247 8.23 -4.74 1.10
CA GLN A 247 9.60 -4.97 1.59
C GLN A 247 10.61 -5.06 0.44
N ARG A 248 10.27 -5.80 -0.63
CA ARG A 248 11.10 -5.86 -1.84
C ARG A 248 11.26 -4.47 -2.45
N ARG A 249 10.20 -3.69 -2.52
CA ARG A 249 10.23 -2.33 -3.05
C ARG A 249 11.21 -1.44 -2.26
N ASN A 250 11.12 -1.46 -0.93
CA ASN A 250 12.04 -0.73 -0.04
C ASN A 250 13.50 -1.14 -0.29
N GLN A 251 13.76 -2.45 -0.39
CA GLN A 251 15.09 -2.99 -0.67
C GLN A 251 15.63 -2.54 -2.04
N VAL A 252 14.81 -2.58 -3.10
CA VAL A 252 15.22 -2.15 -4.45
C VAL A 252 15.56 -0.66 -4.50
N ILE A 253 14.77 0.18 -3.82
CA ILE A 253 15.05 1.62 -3.71
C ILE A 253 16.39 1.85 -3.02
N PHE A 254 16.66 1.10 -1.95
CA PHE A 254 17.93 1.15 -1.23
C PHE A 254 19.11 0.66 -2.07
N ASP A 255 19.01 -0.49 -2.72
CA ASP A 255 20.17 -1.08 -3.41
C ASP A 255 20.51 -0.34 -4.71
N THR A 256 19.50 0.20 -5.41
CA THR A 256 19.65 0.60 -6.81
C THR A 256 19.49 2.10 -7.06
N PHE A 257 18.64 2.80 -6.30
CA PHE A 257 18.18 4.13 -6.70
C PHE A 257 18.55 5.25 -5.73
N GLN A 258 18.05 5.20 -4.50
CA GLN A 258 18.14 6.31 -3.55
C GLN A 258 19.04 6.01 -2.35
N HIS A 259 19.36 4.74 -2.09
CA HIS A 259 20.26 4.34 -1.00
C HIS A 259 19.83 4.81 0.39
N ASN A 260 18.54 5.09 0.54
CA ASN A 260 17.88 5.23 1.82
C ASN A 260 16.65 4.31 1.89
N ARG A 261 16.19 4.07 3.11
CA ARG A 261 15.10 3.13 3.40
C ARG A 261 13.93 3.86 4.05
N ASN A 262 12.72 3.37 3.81
CA ASN A 262 11.57 3.78 4.59
C ASN A 262 11.55 2.99 5.92
N PRO A 263 11.80 3.66 7.07
CA PRO A 263 11.90 2.97 8.35
C PRO A 263 10.59 2.35 8.80
N PHE A 264 9.46 2.82 8.31
CA PHE A 264 8.16 2.27 8.69
C PHE A 264 7.82 1.00 7.94
N ILE A 265 8.50 0.69 6.84
CA ILE A 265 8.40 -0.61 6.16
C ILE A 265 9.24 -1.66 6.90
N ASP A 266 10.45 -1.29 7.33
CA ASP A 266 11.34 -2.21 8.06
C ASP A 266 10.94 -2.38 9.54
N HIS A 267 10.42 -1.31 10.17
CA HIS A 267 10.00 -1.24 11.57
C HIS A 267 8.62 -0.55 11.71
N PRO A 268 7.52 -1.21 11.30
CA PRO A 268 6.18 -0.63 11.33
C PRO A 268 5.70 -0.25 12.74
N GLU A 269 6.27 -0.84 13.79
CA GLU A 269 6.01 -0.52 15.20
C GLU A 269 6.50 0.88 15.61
N TRP A 270 7.48 1.44 14.90
CA TRP A 270 8.00 2.79 15.20
C TRP A 270 6.98 3.89 14.94
N VAL A 271 5.97 3.65 14.11
CA VAL A 271 4.83 4.56 13.95
C VAL A 271 4.19 4.89 15.31
N ASN A 272 3.91 3.87 16.13
CA ASN A 272 3.34 4.09 17.48
C ASN A 272 4.38 4.47 18.53
N SER A 273 5.66 4.36 18.21
CA SER A 273 6.74 4.79 19.09
C SER A 273 7.03 6.29 18.94
N ILE A 274 6.68 6.90 17.80
CA ILE A 274 6.80 8.35 17.56
C ILE A 274 5.51 9.08 17.95
N TRP A 275 4.34 8.58 17.55
CA TRP A 275 3.03 9.23 17.67
C TRP A 275 2.03 8.41 18.47
#